data_AF-A0A661PUJ6-F1
#
_entry.id   AF-A0A661PUJ6-F1
#
_cell.length_a   1.000
_cell.length_b   1.000
_cell.length_c   1.000
_cell.angle_alpha   90.00
_cell.angle_beta   90.00
_cell.angle_gamma   90.00
#
_symmetry.space_group_name_H-M   'P 1'
#
loop_
_entity.id
_entity.type
_entity.pdbx_description
1 polymer ?
#
loop_
_entity_poly.entity_id
_entity_poly.type
_entity_poly.pdbx_seq_one_letter_code
_entity_poly.pdbx_strand_id
1 'polypeptide(L)'
;MDSSAKKWLVFIMCIFLLAALFLVARYESVRFATKMGMEPHKIYVSDASKPCLECHKRKGVAPNMITQWEGSKHAAKGIDCVQCHTAEKGDFDAFTCPESDILVAQFPTPKDCAKCHKEEVQEFTESKHAFP
;
A
#
# COMPACT_ATOMS: atom_id res chain seq x y z
N MET A 1 15.54 -23.06 -50.79
CA MET A 1 15.26 -22.01 -49.77
C MET A 1 16.58 -21.48 -49.26
N ASP A 2 16.84 -20.19 -49.51
CA ASP A 2 18.09 -19.51 -49.17
C ASP A 2 18.36 -19.50 -47.65
N SER A 3 19.64 -19.46 -47.26
CA SER A 3 20.09 -19.45 -45.86
C SER A 3 19.59 -18.20 -45.12
N SER A 4 19.47 -17.06 -45.81
CA SER A 4 18.90 -15.84 -45.24
C SER A 4 17.42 -16.01 -44.91
N ALA A 5 16.65 -16.61 -45.82
CA ALA A 5 15.21 -16.85 -45.63
C ALA A 5 14.91 -17.74 -44.40
N LYS A 6 15.76 -18.75 -44.13
CA LYS A 6 15.63 -19.61 -42.95
C LYS A 6 15.88 -18.84 -41.64
N LYS A 7 16.88 -17.96 -41.62
CA LYS A 7 17.19 -17.13 -40.44
C LYS A 7 16.05 -16.16 -40.12
N TRP A 8 15.45 -15.56 -41.14
CA TRP A 8 14.29 -14.68 -40.98
C TRP A 8 13.04 -15.42 -40.47
N LEU A 9 12.79 -16.63 -40.95
CA LEU A 9 11.68 -17.46 -40.47
C LEU A 9 11.83 -17.77 -38.97
N VAL A 10 13.03 -18.20 -38.55
CA VAL A 10 13.30 -18.49 -37.13
C VAL A 10 13.13 -17.23 -36.28
N PHE A 11 13.64 -16.09 -36.74
CA PHE A 11 13.51 -14.82 -36.02
C PHE A 11 12.04 -14.41 -35.81
N ILE A 12 11.22 -14.49 -36.87
CA ILE A 12 9.78 -14.17 -36.79
C ILE A 12 9.06 -15.13 -35.83
N MET A 13 9.38 -16.42 -35.89
CA MET A 13 8.79 -17.42 -35.00
C MET A 13 9.17 -17.17 -33.53
N CYS A 14 10.41 -16.78 -33.25
CA CYS A 14 10.85 -16.40 -31.91
C CYS A 14 10.11 -15.14 -31.40
N ILE A 15 9.96 -14.11 -32.25
CA ILE A 15 9.21 -12.90 -31.88
C ILE A 15 7.75 -13.25 -31.58
N PHE A 16 7.13 -14.06 -32.43
CA PHE A 16 5.74 -14.49 -32.24
C PHE A 16 5.57 -15.26 -30.94
N LEU A 17 6.48 -16.20 -30.65
CA LEU A 17 6.48 -16.95 -29.39
C LEU A 17 6.65 -16.02 -28.18
N LEU A 18 7.59 -15.07 -28.23
CA LEU A 18 7.79 -14.10 -27.16
C LEU A 18 6.53 -13.25 -26.95
N ALA A 19 5.91 -12.75 -28.02
CA ALA A 19 4.67 -11.97 -27.93
C ALA A 19 3.52 -12.79 -27.31
N ALA A 20 3.37 -14.06 -27.70
CA ALA A 20 2.38 -14.95 -27.11
C ALA A 20 2.64 -15.19 -25.62
N LEU A 21 3.90 -15.42 -25.22
CA LEU A 21 4.28 -15.58 -23.81
C LEU A 21 4.02 -14.31 -23.00
N PHE A 22 4.33 -13.13 -23.54
CA PHE A 22 4.02 -11.85 -22.88
C PHE A 22 2.52 -11.67 -22.68
N LEU A 23 1.70 -12.04 -23.68
CA LEU A 23 0.25 -11.95 -23.58
C LEU A 23 -0.30 -12.90 -22.51
N VAL A 24 0.14 -14.16 -22.49
CA VAL A 24 -0.25 -15.15 -21.46
C VAL A 24 0.20 -14.69 -20.08
N ALA A 25 1.43 -14.21 -19.94
CA ALA A 25 1.95 -13.69 -18.67
C ALA A 25 1.10 -12.52 -18.16
N ARG A 26 0.71 -11.58 -19.02
CA ARG A 26 -0.19 -10.49 -18.66
C ARG A 26 -1.57 -11.00 -18.24
N TYR A 27 -2.15 -11.92 -19.00
CA TYR A 27 -3.46 -12.48 -18.71
C TYR A 27 -3.49 -13.21 -17.36
N GLU A 28 -2.52 -14.09 -17.11
CA GLU A 28 -2.41 -14.82 -15.83
C GLU A 28 -2.08 -13.86 -14.67
N SER A 29 -1.28 -12.82 -14.89
CA SER A 29 -0.99 -11.82 -13.85
C SER A 29 -2.25 -11.06 -13.43
N VAL A 30 -3.08 -10.62 -14.39
CA VAL A 30 -4.36 -9.95 -14.09
C VAL A 30 -5.32 -10.92 -13.42
N ARG A 31 -5.47 -12.14 -13.96
CA ARG A 31 -6.32 -13.18 -13.37
C ARG A 31 -5.94 -13.48 -11.91
N PHE A 32 -4.64 -13.58 -11.62
CA PHE A 32 -4.13 -13.77 -10.26
C PHE A 32 -4.45 -12.56 -9.38
N ALA A 33 -4.21 -11.33 -9.86
CA ALA A 33 -4.52 -10.11 -9.13
C ALA A 33 -6.00 -10.02 -8.75
N THR A 34 -6.91 -10.27 -9.70
CA THR A 34 -8.35 -10.29 -9.46
C THR A 34 -8.75 -11.36 -8.44
N LYS A 35 -8.22 -12.59 -8.57
CA LYS A 35 -8.51 -13.69 -7.63
C LYS A 35 -8.06 -13.35 -6.20
N MET A 36 -6.94 -12.64 -6.07
CA MET A 36 -6.39 -12.22 -4.78
C MET A 36 -7.01 -10.92 -4.25
N GLY A 37 -7.98 -10.33 -4.97
CA GLY A 37 -8.62 -9.08 -4.58
C GLY A 37 -7.69 -7.86 -4.63
N MET A 38 -6.62 -7.92 -5.43
CA MET A 38 -5.65 -6.84 -5.62
C MET A 38 -6.09 -5.84 -6.70
N GLU A 39 -7.41 -5.63 -6.84
CA GLU A 39 -7.95 -4.66 -7.79
C GLU A 39 -7.54 -3.25 -7.36
N PRO A 40 -7.05 -2.39 -8.28
CA PRO A 40 -6.78 -1.01 -7.96
C PRO A 40 -8.08 -0.34 -7.52
N HIS A 41 -8.13 0.04 -6.25
CA HIS A 41 -9.29 0.72 -5.68
C HIS A 41 -9.07 2.22 -5.68
N LYS A 42 -10.17 2.97 -5.70
CA LYS A 42 -10.10 4.42 -5.56
C LYS A 42 -9.68 4.76 -4.13
N ILE A 43 -8.51 5.36 -3.98
CA ILE A 43 -8.08 5.93 -2.69
C ILE A 43 -8.70 7.30 -2.49
N TYR A 44 -9.04 7.61 -1.24
CA TYR A 44 -9.45 8.95 -0.83
C TYR A 44 -8.44 9.51 0.17
N VAL A 45 -7.98 10.73 -0.08
CA VAL A 45 -7.01 11.43 0.78
C VAL A 45 -7.60 12.79 1.13
N SER A 46 -7.81 13.02 2.43
CA SER A 46 -8.28 14.30 2.95
C SER A 46 -7.26 15.42 2.72
N ASP A 47 -7.73 16.66 2.73
CA ASP A 47 -6.84 17.84 2.62
C ASP A 47 -5.80 17.90 3.76
N ALA A 48 -6.13 17.37 4.95
CA ALA A 48 -5.21 17.28 6.07
C ALA A 48 -4.06 16.29 5.82
N SER A 49 -4.30 15.19 5.09
CA SER A 49 -3.28 14.17 4.80
C SER A 49 -2.50 14.37 3.51
N LYS A 50 -2.98 15.21 2.57
CA LYS A 50 -2.26 15.51 1.32
C LYS A 50 -0.83 16.01 1.57
N PRO A 51 -0.57 16.97 2.48
CA PRO A 51 0.79 17.44 2.76
C PRO A 51 1.70 16.32 3.30
N CYS A 52 1.18 15.43 4.14
CA CYS A 52 1.90 14.29 4.70
C CYS A 52 2.38 13.37 3.57
N LEU A 53 1.45 12.97 2.69
CA LEU A 53 1.72 12.06 1.59
C LEU A 53 2.70 12.67 0.58
N GLU A 54 2.51 13.94 0.22
CA GLU A 54 3.39 14.64 -0.72
C GLU A 54 4.83 14.73 -0.20
N CYS A 55 5.00 15.19 1.05
CA CYS A 55 6.32 15.36 1.63
C CYS A 55 7.03 14.00 1.79
N HIS A 56 6.33 12.98 2.31
CA HIS A 56 6.90 11.66 2.52
C HIS A 56 7.27 10.98 1.20
N LYS A 57 6.43 11.07 0.16
CA LYS A 57 6.78 10.54 -1.18
C LYS A 57 7.98 11.25 -1.77
N ARG A 58 7.99 12.59 -1.73
CA ARG A 58 9.08 13.42 -2.27
C ARG A 58 10.42 13.15 -1.59
N LYS A 59 10.42 12.99 -0.27
CA LYS A 59 11.63 12.77 0.54
C LYS A 59 12.01 11.28 0.67
N GLY A 60 11.19 10.37 0.16
CA GLY A 60 11.40 8.93 0.30
C GLY A 60 11.27 8.43 1.74
N VAL A 61 10.41 9.06 2.55
CA VAL A 61 10.13 8.64 3.93
C VAL A 61 9.05 7.56 3.91
N ALA A 62 9.36 6.39 4.46
CA ALA A 62 8.42 5.26 4.57
C ALA A 62 7.72 4.86 3.23
N PRO A 63 8.45 4.73 2.09
CA PRO A 63 7.83 4.54 0.78
C PRO A 63 7.05 3.22 0.69
N ASN A 64 7.54 2.16 1.32
CA ASN A 64 6.86 0.87 1.32
C ASN A 64 5.58 0.89 2.16
N MET A 65 5.57 1.63 3.28
CA MET A 65 4.37 1.80 4.11
C MET A 65 3.29 2.56 3.36
N ILE A 66 3.67 3.58 2.58
CA ILE A 66 2.75 4.30 1.70
C ILE A 66 2.16 3.35 0.66
N THR A 67 2.98 2.56 -0.03
CA THR A 67 2.49 1.56 -1.00
C THR A 67 1.53 0.55 -0.37
N GLN A 68 1.84 0.07 0.85
CA GLN A 68 0.97 -0.84 1.58
C GLN A 68 -0.37 -0.19 1.95
N TRP A 69 -0.33 1.06 2.43
CA TRP A 69 -1.55 1.81 2.73
C TRP A 69 -2.38 2.06 1.48
N GLU A 70 -1.78 2.46 0.35
CA GLU A 70 -2.47 2.65 -0.93
C GLU A 70 -3.16 1.37 -1.44
N GLY A 71 -2.63 0.20 -1.10
CA GLY A 71 -3.24 -1.10 -1.41
C GLY A 71 -4.26 -1.59 -0.37
N SER A 72 -4.46 -0.86 0.73
CA SER A 72 -5.28 -1.31 1.87
C SER A 72 -6.76 -0.95 1.77
N LYS A 73 -7.61 -1.68 2.50
CA LYS A 73 -9.02 -1.31 2.66
C LYS A 73 -9.20 0.04 3.38
N HIS A 74 -8.24 0.45 4.21
CA HIS A 74 -8.29 1.75 4.88
C HIS A 74 -8.25 2.89 3.86
N ALA A 75 -7.32 2.86 2.92
CA ALA A 75 -7.27 3.86 1.84
C ALA A 75 -8.54 3.84 0.98
N ALA A 76 -9.08 2.66 0.68
CA ALA A 76 -10.35 2.49 -0.04
C ALA A 76 -11.56 3.10 0.68
N LYS A 77 -11.51 3.16 2.01
CA LYS A 77 -12.56 3.70 2.87
C LYS A 77 -12.30 5.14 3.32
N GLY A 78 -11.21 5.75 2.84
CA GLY A 78 -10.85 7.13 3.18
C GLY A 78 -10.25 7.30 4.57
N ILE A 79 -9.75 6.23 5.17
CA ILE A 79 -8.88 6.28 6.36
C ILE A 79 -7.46 6.54 5.87
N ASP A 80 -6.97 7.75 6.11
CA ASP A 80 -5.67 8.25 5.66
C ASP A 80 -4.70 8.46 6.84
N CYS A 81 -3.64 9.23 6.63
CA CYS A 81 -2.51 9.30 7.57
C CYS A 81 -2.94 9.85 8.93
N VAL A 82 -3.70 10.94 8.94
CA VAL A 82 -3.99 11.69 10.18
C VAL A 82 -4.96 10.95 11.10
N GLN A 83 -5.86 10.10 10.61
CA GLN A 83 -6.80 9.40 11.51
C GLN A 83 -6.08 8.42 12.45
N CYS A 84 -4.94 7.87 12.03
CA CYS A 84 -4.12 6.98 12.85
C CYS A 84 -2.95 7.70 13.54
N HIS A 85 -2.36 8.72 12.89
CA HIS A 85 -1.15 9.40 13.38
C HIS A 85 -1.43 10.69 14.16
N THR A 86 -2.67 11.08 14.41
CA THR A 86 -2.95 12.22 15.29
C THR A 86 -2.59 11.86 16.73
N ALA A 87 -1.75 12.69 17.37
CA ALA A 87 -1.38 12.56 18.77
C ALA A 87 -1.87 13.72 19.62
N GLU A 88 -2.03 13.47 20.91
CA GLU A 88 -2.25 14.47 21.94
C GLU A 88 -0.95 14.79 22.69
N LYS A 89 -0.92 15.97 23.32
CA LYS A 89 0.24 16.37 24.11
C LYS A 89 0.36 15.46 25.33
N GLY A 90 1.49 14.76 25.41
CA GLY A 90 1.79 13.84 26.51
C GLY A 90 1.59 12.37 26.16
N ASP A 91 1.12 12.05 24.94
CA ASP A 91 1.22 10.67 24.45
C ASP A 91 2.69 10.26 24.39
N PHE A 92 2.96 8.99 24.74
CA PHE A 92 4.34 8.50 24.89
C PHE A 92 5.13 8.51 23.56
N ASP A 93 4.43 8.47 22.44
CA ASP A 93 4.96 8.46 21.08
C ASP A 93 4.64 9.75 20.31
N ALA A 94 4.10 10.77 21.00
CA ALA A 94 3.91 12.08 20.41
C ALA A 94 5.26 12.72 20.08
N PHE A 95 5.41 13.14 18.83
CA PHE A 95 6.56 13.91 18.38
C PHE A 95 6.13 15.02 17.43
N THR A 96 6.89 16.10 17.41
CA THR A 96 6.69 17.19 16.45
C THR A 96 7.31 16.82 15.12
N CYS A 97 6.52 16.85 14.05
CA CYS A 97 7.02 16.59 12.70
C CYS A 97 8.10 17.63 12.33
N PRO A 98 9.33 17.20 11.97
CA PRO A 98 10.43 18.13 11.73
C PRO A 98 10.19 19.12 10.59
N GLU A 99 9.29 18.81 9.66
CA GLU A 99 9.03 19.59 8.45
C GLU A 99 7.71 20.39 8.53
N SER A 100 6.91 20.26 9.59
CA SER A 100 5.58 20.90 9.64
C SER A 100 5.02 21.31 11.02
N ASP A 101 5.79 21.29 12.11
CA ASP A 101 5.38 21.69 13.48
C ASP A 101 4.11 20.99 14.04
N ILE A 102 3.49 20.10 13.27
CA ILE A 102 2.34 19.30 13.70
C ILE A 102 2.79 18.26 14.72
N LEU A 103 1.96 18.05 15.74
CA LEU A 103 2.15 16.95 16.67
C LEU A 103 1.53 15.68 16.09
N VAL A 104 2.34 14.62 16.00
CA VAL A 104 1.93 13.33 15.42
C VAL A 104 2.41 12.17 16.29
N ALA A 105 1.68 11.06 16.22
CA ALA A 105 2.03 9.79 16.84
C ALA A 105 3.02 9.05 15.94
N GLN A 106 4.16 8.65 16.49
CA GLN A 106 5.13 7.83 15.75
C GLN A 106 4.58 6.41 15.49
N PHE A 107 3.79 5.87 16.43
CA PHE A 107 3.31 4.50 16.42
C PHE A 107 1.82 4.45 16.76
N PRO A 108 0.92 4.26 15.77
CA PRO A 108 -0.49 4.02 16.05
C PRO A 108 -0.65 2.81 17.00
N THR A 109 -1.44 3.00 18.06
CA THR A 109 -1.63 2.02 19.13
C THR A 109 -2.99 1.32 19.05
N PRO A 110 -3.25 0.26 19.83
CA PRO A 110 -4.59 -0.29 19.94
C PRO A 110 -5.65 0.74 20.36
N LYS A 111 -5.28 1.80 21.10
CA LYS A 111 -6.21 2.88 21.46
C LYS A 111 -6.67 3.68 20.23
N ASP A 112 -5.80 3.87 19.25
CA ASP A 112 -6.14 4.53 17.99
C ASP A 112 -7.07 3.65 17.15
N CYS A 113 -6.78 2.36 17.08
CA CYS A 113 -7.63 1.37 16.42
C CYS A 113 -9.04 1.34 17.04
N ALA A 114 -9.14 1.42 18.36
CA ALA A 114 -10.40 1.37 19.11
C ALA A 114 -11.32 2.58 18.86
N LYS A 115 -10.86 3.64 18.17
CA LYS A 115 -11.74 4.70 17.68
C LYS A 115 -12.82 4.14 16.73
N CYS A 116 -12.46 3.12 15.94
CA CYS A 116 -13.35 2.46 14.97
C CYS A 116 -13.57 0.96 15.24
N HIS A 117 -12.57 0.25 15.75
CA HIS A 117 -12.54 -1.20 15.95
C HIS A 117 -12.58 -1.56 17.45
N LYS A 118 -13.66 -1.19 18.14
CA LYS A 118 -13.76 -1.35 19.60
C LYS A 118 -13.79 -2.82 20.02
N GLU A 119 -14.58 -3.61 19.32
CA GLU A 119 -14.80 -5.02 19.62
C GLU A 119 -13.50 -5.81 19.40
N GLU A 120 -12.85 -5.66 18.24
CA GLU A 120 -11.63 -6.40 17.93
C GLU A 120 -10.48 -6.04 18.86
N VAL A 121 -10.37 -4.76 19.25
CA VAL A 121 -9.35 -4.33 20.22
C VAL A 121 -9.64 -4.89 21.62
N GLN A 122 -10.90 -4.93 22.05
CA GLN A 122 -11.28 -5.54 23.32
C GLN A 122 -10.93 -7.04 23.32
N GLU A 123 -11.34 -7.77 22.29
CA GLU A 123 -11.03 -9.19 22.13
C GLU A 123 -9.51 -9.45 22.15
N PHE A 124 -8.74 -8.66 21.40
CA PHE A 124 -7.28 -8.79 21.39
C PHE A 124 -6.67 -8.55 22.76
N THR A 125 -7.11 -7.47 23.44
CA THR A 125 -6.60 -7.06 24.75
C THR A 125 -6.92 -8.08 25.84
N GLU A 126 -8.07 -8.76 25.77
CA GLU A 126 -8.46 -9.82 26.70
C GLU A 126 -7.79 -11.18 26.36
N SER A 127 -7.18 -11.31 25.18
CA SER A 127 -6.51 -12.53 24.74
C SER A 127 -5.11 -12.71 25.33
N LYS A 128 -4.58 -13.94 25.25
CA LYS A 128 -3.19 -14.23 25.63
C LYS A 128 -2.14 -13.61 24.69
N HIS A 129 -2.53 -13.10 23.52
CA HIS A 129 -1.59 -12.45 22.59
C HIS A 129 -1.20 -11.03 23.05
N ALA A 130 -1.99 -10.41 23.93
CA ALA A 130 -1.72 -9.06 24.44
C ALA A 130 -0.78 -9.03 25.66
N PHE A 131 -0.60 -10.16 26.35
CA PHE A 131 0.23 -10.26 27.55
C PHE A 131 1.39 -11.24 27.31
N PRO A 132 2.64 -10.76 27.13
CA PRO A 132 3.82 -11.60 27.03
C PRO A 132 4.21 -12.24 28.39
#